data_AF-A0A9J6GP78-F1
#
_entry.id   AF-A0A9J6GP78-F1
#
_cell.length_a   1.000
_cell.length_b   1.000
_cell.length_c   1.000
_cell.angle_alpha   90.00
_cell.angle_beta   90.00
_cell.angle_gamma   90.00
#
_symmetry.space_group_name_H-M   'P 1'
#
loop_
_entity.id
_entity.type
_entity.pdbx_description
1 polymer ?
#
loop_
_entity_poly.entity_id
_entity_poly.type
_entity_poly.pdbx_seq_one_letter_code
_entity_poly.pdbx_strand_id
1 'polypeptide(L)'
;MLSDGDSRTFHALVQDAVYGFIKVLKKDCINHIHKWMGAVLRALLGKFRAQGEPLGGKGRLAQDRIKKITNYYGYALRSHKHDVPGMQ
;
A
#
# COMPACT_ATOMS: atom_id res chain seq x y z
N MET A 1 9.03 5.09 17.81
CA MET A 1 8.25 5.28 16.56
C MET A 1 7.31 4.10 16.43
N LEU A 2 6.01 4.35 16.21
CA LEU A 2 5.00 3.28 16.10
C LEU A 2 4.81 2.89 14.64
N SER A 3 4.78 1.59 14.37
CA SER A 3 4.65 1.00 13.04
C SER A 3 3.23 0.45 12.82
N ASP A 4 2.99 -0.13 11.65
CA ASP A 4 1.67 -0.61 11.20
C ASP A 4 0.96 -1.54 12.20
N GLY A 5 1.73 -2.45 12.80
CA GLY A 5 1.26 -3.41 13.81
C GLY A 5 0.84 -2.77 15.13
N ASP A 6 1.27 -1.55 15.39
CA ASP A 6 1.04 -0.85 16.65
C ASP A 6 -0.17 0.08 16.59
N SER A 7 -1.06 -0.12 15.61
CA SER A 7 -2.22 0.77 15.43
C SER A 7 -3.04 0.87 16.70
N ARG A 8 -3.31 -0.24 17.41
CA ARG A 8 -4.06 -0.21 18.68
C ARG A 8 -3.31 0.53 19.78
N THR A 9 -2.00 0.30 19.88
CA THR A 9 -1.11 0.98 20.83
C THR A 9 -1.05 2.49 20.57
N PHE A 10 -0.99 2.91 19.30
CA PHE A 10 -1.05 4.32 18.91
C PHE A 10 -2.33 4.99 19.40
N HIS A 11 -3.49 4.36 19.20
CA HIS A 11 -4.77 4.94 19.64
C HIS A 11 -4.83 5.08 21.16
N ALA A 12 -4.41 4.06 21.90
CA ALA A 12 -4.36 4.12 23.37
C ALA A 12 -3.41 5.23 23.85
N LEU A 13 -2.20 5.32 23.30
CA LEU A 13 -1.21 6.34 23.67
C LEU A 13 -1.69 7.77 23.40
N VAL A 14 -2.44 7.97 22.31
CA VAL A 14 -3.02 9.27 21.95
C VAL A 14 -4.22 9.60 22.83
N GLN A 15 -5.11 8.64 23.08
CA GLN A 15 -6.31 8.83 23.89
C GLN A 15 -5.98 9.11 25.36
N ASP A 16 -5.02 8.37 25.91
CA ASP A 16 -4.64 8.49 27.33
C ASP A 16 -3.61 9.61 27.56
N ALA A 17 -3.26 10.37 26.52
CA ALA A 17 -2.26 11.45 26.56
C ALA A 17 -0.97 11.05 27.30
N VAL A 18 -0.50 9.82 27.10
CA VAL A 18 0.57 9.20 27.91
C VAL A 18 1.86 10.02 27.93
N TYR A 19 2.15 10.71 26.82
CA TYR A 19 3.33 11.56 26.70
C TYR A 19 3.02 13.07 26.83
N GLY A 20 1.78 13.42 27.21
CA GLY A 20 1.31 14.78 27.50
C GLY A 20 1.55 15.77 26.37
N PHE A 21 2.70 16.44 26.41
CA PHE A 21 3.11 17.48 25.47
C PHE A 21 3.75 16.93 24.18
N ILE A 22 4.20 15.67 24.18
CA ILE A 22 4.87 15.07 23.02
C ILE A 22 3.82 14.43 22.12
N LYS A 23 3.66 15.00 20.92
CA LYS A 23 2.76 14.44 19.90
C LYS A 23 3.35 13.15 19.32
N VAL A 24 2.69 12.04 19.59
CA VAL A 24 3.01 10.77 18.95
C VAL A 24 2.56 10.82 17.50
N LEU A 25 3.48 10.58 16.56
CA LEU A 25 3.18 10.52 15.13
C LEU A 25 3.17 9.09 14.64
N LYS A 26 2.10 8.71 13.94
CA LYS A 26 2.03 7.45 13.21
C LYS A 26 2.84 7.58 11.92
N LYS A 27 3.73 6.62 11.65
CA LYS A 27 4.42 6.56 10.36
C LYS A 27 3.52 5.98 9.28
N ASP A 28 3.68 6.48 8.07
CA ASP A 28 3.03 5.92 6.89
C ASP A 28 3.45 4.46 6.68
N CYS A 29 2.46 3.57 6.53
CA CYS A 29 2.74 2.18 6.23
C CYS A 29 2.72 1.93 4.71
N ILE A 30 3.88 2.07 4.08
CA ILE A 30 4.07 1.71 2.66
C ILE A 30 3.73 0.24 2.41
N ASN A 31 4.02 -0.64 3.38
CA ASN A 31 3.66 -2.06 3.28
C ASN A 31 2.14 -2.27 3.24
N HIS A 32 1.36 -1.43 3.92
CA HIS A 32 -0.09 -1.49 3.89
C HIS A 32 -0.61 -1.14 2.48
N ILE A 33 -0.09 -0.06 1.88
CA ILE A 33 -0.42 0.34 0.51
C ILE A 33 -0.03 -0.76 -0.49
N HIS A 34 1.17 -1.33 -0.35
CA HIS A 34 1.65 -2.44 -1.16
C HIS A 34 0.70 -3.65 -1.09
N LYS A 35 0.31 -4.07 0.13
CA LYS A 35 -0.61 -5.20 0.33
C LYS A 35 -1.99 -4.92 -0.25
N TRP A 36 -2.53 -3.73 0.01
CA TRP A 36 -3.84 -3.30 -0.46
C TRP A 36 -3.90 -3.29 -2.00
N MET A 37 -2.94 -2.65 -2.66
CA MET A 37 -2.84 -2.62 -4.12
C MET A 37 -2.80 -4.03 -4.72
N GLY A 38 -1.93 -4.90 -4.18
CA GLY A 38 -1.81 -6.27 -4.68
C GLY A 38 -3.12 -7.05 -4.53
N ALA A 39 -3.84 -6.88 -3.41
CA ALA A 39 -5.12 -7.54 -3.18
C ALA A 39 -6.20 -7.08 -4.17
N VAL A 40 -6.35 -5.77 -4.36
CA VAL A 40 -7.32 -5.18 -5.29
C VAL A 40 -7.06 -5.63 -6.72
N LEU A 41 -5.81 -5.56 -7.17
CA LEU A 41 -5.44 -5.96 -8.54
C LEU A 41 -5.65 -7.46 -8.79
N ARG A 42 -5.37 -8.31 -7.80
CA ARG A 42 -5.66 -9.75 -7.90
C ARG A 42 -7.15 -10.06 -7.92
N ALA A 43 -7.95 -9.35 -7.11
CA ALA A 43 -9.41 -9.49 -7.14
C ALA A 43 -9.99 -9.08 -8.49
N LEU A 44 -9.50 -7.97 -9.05
CA LEU A 44 -9.88 -7.47 -10.37
C LEU A 44 -9.49 -8.47 -11.48
N LEU A 45 -8.28 -9.03 -11.41
CA LEU A 45 -7.87 -10.11 -12.28
C LEU A 45 -8.83 -11.30 -12.20
N GLY A 46 -9.21 -11.72 -10.98
CA GLY A 46 -10.17 -12.79 -10.77
C GLY A 46 -11.54 -12.53 -11.41
N LYS A 47 -12.03 -11.29 -11.38
CA LYS A 47 -13.28 -10.91 -12.07
C LYS A 47 -13.20 -11.07 -13.58
N PHE A 48 -12.09 -10.64 -14.20
CA PHE A 48 -11.88 -10.84 -15.63
C PHE A 48 -11.78 -12.33 -16.00
N ARG A 49 -11.17 -13.17 -15.13
CA ARG A 49 -11.17 -14.63 -15.32
C ARG A 49 -12.58 -15.21 -15.36
N ALA A 50 -13.43 -14.78 -14.42
CA ALA A 50 -14.81 -15.26 -14.31
C ALA A 50 -15.68 -14.82 -15.51
N GLN A 51 -15.35 -13.70 -16.15
CA GLN A 51 -16.06 -13.19 -17.33
C GLN A 51 -15.62 -13.85 -18.64
N GLY A 52 -14.71 -14.84 -18.61
CA GLY A 52 -14.24 -15.53 -19.81
C GLY A 52 -13.29 -14.70 -20.68
N GLU A 53 -12.78 -13.57 -20.16
CA GLU A 53 -11.85 -12.75 -20.93
C GLU A 53 -10.47 -13.41 -21.05
N PRO A 54 -9.87 -13.44 -22.26
CA PRO A 54 -8.60 -14.11 -22.46
C PRO A 54 -7.51 -13.47 -21.58
N LEU A 55 -6.90 -14.22 -20.66
CA LEU A 55 -5.90 -13.65 -19.74
C LEU A 55 -4.55 -13.30 -20.40
N GLY A 56 -4.39 -13.67 -21.68
CA GLY A 56 -3.17 -13.47 -22.47
C GLY A 56 -3.29 -12.31 -23.46
N GLY A 57 -2.15 -11.69 -23.75
CA GLY A 57 -2.03 -10.62 -24.76
C GLY A 57 -1.20 -9.44 -24.28
N LYS A 58 -0.56 -8.75 -25.24
CA LYS A 58 0.21 -7.53 -24.98
C LYS A 58 -0.72 -6.47 -24.38
N GLY A 59 -0.42 -6.01 -23.16
CA GLY A 59 -1.19 -4.98 -22.45
C GLY A 59 -2.14 -5.47 -21.36
N ARG A 60 -2.37 -6.79 -21.20
CA ARG A 60 -3.29 -7.30 -20.17
C ARG A 60 -2.67 -7.40 -18.78
N LEU A 61 -3.55 -7.39 -17.76
CA LEU A 61 -3.18 -7.54 -16.36
C LEU A 61 -2.84 -9.02 -16.08
N ALA A 62 -1.55 -9.29 -15.82
CA ALA A 62 -1.05 -10.60 -15.41
C ALA A 62 -0.43 -10.52 -14.01
N GLN A 63 -0.24 -11.65 -13.33
CA GLN A 63 0.37 -11.67 -11.99
C GLN A 63 1.72 -10.96 -11.94
N ASP A 64 2.57 -11.13 -12.98
CA ASP A 64 3.86 -10.45 -13.05
C ASP A 64 3.72 -8.95 -13.26
N ARG A 65 2.71 -8.50 -14.00
CA ARG A 65 2.42 -7.07 -14.16
C ARG A 65 1.92 -6.47 -12.84
N ILE A 66 1.09 -7.20 -12.08
CA ILE A 66 0.65 -6.78 -10.74
C ILE A 66 1.86 -6.61 -9.82
N LYS A 67 2.79 -7.57 -9.82
CA LYS A 67 4.05 -7.47 -9.05
C LYS A 67 4.86 -6.24 -9.46
N LYS A 68 5.05 -6.01 -10.76
CA LYS A 68 5.78 -4.83 -11.27
C LYS A 68 5.15 -3.51 -10.85
N ILE A 69 3.82 -3.38 -10.98
CA ILE A 69 3.08 -2.17 -10.57
C ILE A 69 3.25 -1.96 -9.06
N THR A 70 3.01 -3.00 -8.25
CA THR A 70 3.05 -2.88 -6.79
C THR A 70 4.46 -2.57 -6.29
N ASN A 71 5.50 -3.14 -6.92
CA ASN A 71 6.89 -2.85 -6.61
C ASN A 71 7.30 -1.43 -7.03
N TYR A 72 6.88 -0.97 -8.21
CA TYR A 72 7.16 0.40 -8.68
C TYR A 72 6.62 1.42 -7.68
N TYR A 73 5.33 1.34 -7.31
CA TYR A 73 4.77 2.27 -6.34
C TYR A 73 5.37 2.12 -4.95
N GLY A 74 5.70 0.90 -4.51
CA GLY A 74 6.40 0.68 -3.24
C GLY A 74 7.79 1.33 -3.20
N TYR A 75 8.51 1.32 -4.32
CA TYR A 75 9.80 2.00 -4.48
C TYR A 75 9.61 3.51 -4.56
N ALA A 76 8.76 4.00 -5.45
CA ALA A 76 8.52 5.42 -5.67
C ALA A 76 8.06 6.13 -4.38
N LEU A 77 7.13 5.53 -3.62
CA LEU A 77 6.68 6.08 -2.33
C LEU A 77 7.76 6.10 -1.25
N ARG A 78 8.75 5.19 -1.33
CA ARG A 78 9.88 5.15 -0.39
C ARG A 78 10.97 6.15 -0.76
N SER A 79 11.22 6.33 -2.05
CA SER A 79 12.28 7.20 -2.58
C SER A 79 11.86 8.67 -2.67
N HIS A 80 10.58 8.95 -2.91
CA HIS A 80 10.05 10.30 -3.15
C HIS A 80 8.93 10.64 -2.15
N LYS A 81 9.28 10.63 -0.87
CA LYS A 81 8.32 10.86 0.21
C LYS A 81 7.75 12.29 0.12
N HIS A 82 6.43 12.40 -0.03
CA HIS A 82 5.70 13.67 -0.18
C HIS A 82 5.96 14.44 -1.48
N ASP A 83 6.54 13.80 -2.49
CA ASP A 83 6.83 14.40 -3.80
C ASP A 83 6.25 13.53 -4.92
N VAL A 84 4.97 13.77 -5.24
CA VAL A 84 4.27 13.03 -6.30
C VAL A 84 4.86 13.31 -7.68
N PRO A 85 5.21 14.56 -8.06
CA PRO A 85 5.94 14.82 -9.30
C PRO A 85 7.26 14.06 -9.40
N GLY A 86 8.01 13.93 -8.30
CA GLY A 86 9.26 13.18 -8.25
C GLY A 86 9.12 11.66 -8.36
N MET A 87 7.91 11.11 -8.29
CA MET A 87 7.66 9.67 -8.41
C MET A 87 7.72 9.14 -9.85
N GLN A 88 7.83 10.01 -10.86
CA GLN A 88 7.73 9.67 -12.28
C GLN A 88 8.86 8.74 -12.76
#